data_AF-A0A2S9GG93-F1
#
_entry.id   AF-A0A2S9GG93-F1
#
_cell.length_a   1.000
_cell.length_b   1.000
_cell.length_c   1.000
_cell.angle_alpha   90.00
_cell.angle_beta   90.00
_cell.angle_gamma   90.00
#
_symmetry.space_group_name_H-M   'P 1'
#
loop_
_entity.id
_entity.type
_entity.pdbx_description
1 polymer ?
#
loop_
_entity_poly.entity_id
_entity_poly.type
_entity_poly.pdbx_seq_one_letter_code
_entity_poly.pdbx_strand_id
1 'polypeptide(L)'
;ILSTNVLAQELFSEFSIRDNLIRMIFLDAAATCCPDAWRAHARDAIACLRRGYRHSPADGARSGLVSELLRSSTPFRTMWPQRD
;
A
#
# COMPACT_ATOMS: atom_id res chain seq x y z
N ILE A 1 -9.99 -0.84 -6.32
CA ILE A 1 -10.53 0.49 -6.00
C ILE A 1 -11.66 0.75 -6.97
N LEU A 2 -12.88 0.91 -6.48
CA LEU A 2 -14.05 1.23 -7.31
C LEU A 2 -14.77 2.40 -6.66
N SER A 3 -14.96 3.45 -7.47
CA SER A 3 -15.54 4.76 -7.17
C SER A 3 -14.63 5.73 -6.40
N THR A 4 -13.70 6.33 -7.13
CA THR A 4 -12.97 7.53 -6.71
C THR A 4 -13.86 8.75 -6.94
N ASN A 5 -14.37 9.33 -5.84
CA ASN A 5 -15.01 10.65 -5.83
C ASN A 5 -14.00 11.70 -6.36
N VAL A 6 -14.46 12.72 -7.08
CA VAL A 6 -13.63 13.81 -7.62
C VAL A 6 -12.73 14.45 -6.55
N LEU A 7 -13.19 14.54 -5.31
CA LEU A 7 -12.37 15.00 -4.17
C LEU A 7 -11.16 14.11 -3.87
N ALA A 8 -11.31 12.79 -4.05
CA ALA A 8 -10.20 11.85 -3.90
C ALA A 8 -9.20 11.95 -5.08
N GLN A 9 -9.62 12.37 -6.27
CA GLN A 9 -8.69 12.59 -7.40
C GLN A 9 -7.77 13.78 -7.15
N GLU A 10 -8.32 14.87 -6.63
CA GLU A 10 -7.56 16.08 -6.30
C GLU A 10 -6.58 15.82 -5.15
N LEU A 11 -7.01 15.10 -4.09
CA LEU A 11 -6.17 14.77 -2.94
C LEU A 11 -5.01 13.82 -3.29
N PHE A 12 -5.19 12.98 -4.31
CA PHE A 12 -4.17 12.02 -4.76
C PHE A 12 -3.51 12.42 -6.08
N SER A 13 -3.65 13.68 -6.50
CA SER A 13 -3.15 14.18 -7.78
C SER A 13 -1.63 14.18 -7.90
N GLU A 14 -0.92 14.34 -6.78
CA GLU A 14 0.55 14.32 -6.70
C GLU A 14 1.14 12.90 -6.78
N PHE A 15 0.31 11.85 -6.66
CA PHE A 15 0.76 10.47 -6.78
C PHE A 15 0.78 10.02 -8.25
N SER A 16 1.90 9.46 -8.67
CA SER A 16 2.09 8.84 -9.98
C SER A 16 1.38 7.49 -10.09
N ILE A 17 1.18 6.79 -8.97
CA ILE A 17 0.37 5.57 -8.88
C ILE A 17 -0.97 5.93 -8.24
N ARG A 18 -2.11 5.56 -8.83
CA ARG A 18 -3.45 5.89 -8.27
C ARG A 18 -4.43 4.71 -8.28
N ASP A 19 -3.98 3.57 -8.79
CA ASP A 19 -4.80 2.37 -8.95
C ASP A 19 -4.87 1.54 -7.66
N ASN A 20 -3.92 1.73 -6.75
CA ASN A 20 -3.79 1.00 -5.49
C ASN A 20 -3.13 1.85 -4.39
N LEU A 21 -3.87 2.11 -3.31
CA LEU A 21 -3.41 2.88 -2.15
C LEU A 21 -2.12 2.32 -1.52
N ILE A 22 -1.95 1.00 -1.54
CA ILE A 22 -0.74 0.36 -1.02
C ILE A 22 0.46 0.60 -1.94
N ARG A 23 0.26 0.61 -3.27
CA ARG A 23 1.34 0.99 -4.18
C ARG A 23 1.71 2.46 -4.01
N MET A 24 0.73 3.34 -3.80
CA MET A 24 0.98 4.75 -3.48
C MET A 24 1.87 4.91 -2.25
N ILE A 25 1.55 4.20 -1.17
CA ILE A 25 2.32 4.30 0.08
C ILE A 25 3.74 3.74 -0.08
N PHE A 26 3.92 2.62 -0.80
CA PHE A 26 5.20 1.90 -0.79
C PHE A 26 6.10 2.10 -2.01
N LEU A 27 5.56 2.62 -3.12
CA LEU A 27 6.25 2.75 -4.42
C LEU A 27 6.26 4.19 -4.95
N ASP A 28 5.40 5.07 -4.44
CA ASP A 28 5.37 6.46 -4.91
C ASP A 28 6.40 7.33 -4.17
N ALA A 29 7.13 8.16 -4.92
CA ALA A 29 8.12 9.06 -4.35
C ALA A 29 7.48 10.13 -3.45
N ALA A 30 6.24 10.56 -3.72
CA ALA A 30 5.53 11.55 -2.93
C ALA A 30 5.27 11.08 -1.49
N ALA A 31 5.16 9.76 -1.27
CA ALA A 31 4.95 9.17 0.04
C ALA A 31 6.15 9.41 1.00
N THR A 32 7.32 9.77 0.47
CA THR A 32 8.53 10.02 1.28
C THR A 32 8.63 11.43 1.84
N CYS A 33 7.72 12.35 1.49
CA CYS A 33 7.77 13.74 1.93
C CYS A 33 7.67 13.90 3.47
N CYS A 34 6.94 12.99 4.14
CA CYS A 34 6.75 12.99 5.59
C CYS A 34 7.00 11.59 6.20
N PRO A 35 8.25 11.23 6.56
CA PRO A 35 8.61 9.88 6.99
C PRO A 35 7.84 9.34 8.20
N ASP A 36 7.50 10.20 9.17
CA ASP A 36 6.81 9.76 10.39
C ASP A 36 5.31 9.51 10.16
N ALA A 37 4.63 10.41 9.44
CA ALA A 37 3.25 10.21 8.99
C ALA A 37 3.16 8.98 8.07
N TRP A 38 4.14 8.83 7.17
CA TRP A 38 4.25 7.69 6.27
C TRP A 38 4.32 6.36 7.04
N ARG A 39 5.16 6.25 8.08
CA ARG A 39 5.28 5.02 8.88
C ARG A 39 3.97 4.62 9.53
N ALA A 40 3.18 5.57 10.03
CA ALA A 40 1.86 5.28 10.61
C ALA A 40 0.91 4.70 9.56
N HIS A 41 0.77 5.39 8.42
CA HIS A 41 -0.09 4.94 7.31
C HIS A 41 0.38 3.61 6.69
N ALA A 42 1.69 3.37 6.62
CA ALA A 42 2.27 2.12 6.14
C ALA A 42 1.89 0.92 7.02
N ARG A 43 1.89 1.09 8.36
CA ARG A 43 1.46 0.04 9.28
C ARG A 43 -0.02 -0.29 9.12
N ASP A 44 -0.88 0.73 9.06
CA ASP A 44 -2.33 0.55 8.89
C ASP A 44 -2.66 -0.15 7.57
N ALA A 45 -1.96 0.24 6.50
CA ALA A 45 -2.11 -0.37 5.19
C ALA A 45 -1.67 -1.85 5.19
N ILE A 46 -0.54 -2.18 5.83
CA ILE A 46 -0.08 -3.56 6.00
C ILE A 46 -1.09 -4.38 6.82
N ALA A 47 -1.64 -3.82 7.90
CA ALA A 47 -2.64 -4.50 8.72
C ALA A 47 -3.92 -4.82 7.93
N CYS A 48 -4.41 -3.86 7.13
CA CYS A 48 -5.54 -4.07 6.23
C CYS A 48 -5.24 -5.13 5.17
N LEU A 49 -4.06 -5.09 4.53
CA LEU A 49 -3.64 -6.07 3.54
C LEU A 49 -3.58 -7.47 4.12
N ARG A 50 -3.00 -7.65 5.32
CA ARG A 50 -2.95 -8.93 6.03
C ARG A 50 -4.34 -9.46 6.34
N ARG A 51 -5.25 -8.60 6.80
CA ARG A 51 -6.63 -8.99 7.09
C ARG A 51 -7.33 -9.50 5.82
N GLY A 52 -7.16 -8.80 4.70
CA GLY A 52 -7.65 -9.24 3.40
C GLY A 52 -7.01 -10.54 2.92
N TYR A 53 -5.70 -10.71 3.12
CA TYR A 53 -4.96 -11.91 2.72
C TYR A 53 -5.42 -13.16 3.50
N ARG A 54 -5.71 -13.01 4.79
CA ARG A 54 -6.22 -14.11 5.64
C ARG A 54 -7.62 -14.57 5.23
N HIS A 55 -8.46 -13.65 4.76
CA HIS A 55 -9.84 -13.97 4.40
C HIS A 55 -9.95 -14.65 3.02
N SER A 56 -8.98 -14.43 2.12
CA SER A 56 -8.96 -15.08 0.81
C SER A 56 -7.50 -15.29 0.34
N PRO A 57 -6.82 -16.32 0.86
CA PRO A 57 -5.42 -16.60 0.52
C PRO A 57 -5.22 -17.10 -0.92
N ALA A 58 -6.29 -17.54 -1.59
CA ALA A 58 -6.27 -17.98 -2.99
C ALA A 58 -6.55 -16.85 -4.00
N ASP A 59 -6.71 -15.60 -3.54
CA ASP A 59 -6.88 -14.45 -4.42
C ASP A 59 -5.54 -14.10 -5.09
N GLY A 60 -5.36 -14.60 -6.32
CA GLY A 60 -4.14 -14.41 -7.12
C GLY A 60 -3.77 -12.95 -7.34
N ALA A 61 -4.74 -12.03 -7.35
CA ALA A 61 -4.48 -10.60 -7.47
C ALA A 61 -3.82 -10.04 -6.20
N ARG A 62 -4.23 -10.50 -5.02
CA ARG A 62 -3.61 -10.12 -3.73
C ARG A 62 -2.22 -10.73 -3.56
N SER A 63 -2.05 -11.99 -3.95
CA SER A 63 -0.75 -12.65 -3.93
C SER A 63 0.25 -11.94 -4.86
N GLY A 64 -0.19 -11.62 -6.09
CA GLY A 64 0.62 -10.84 -7.04
C GLY A 64 1.03 -9.46 -6.50
N LEU A 65 0.11 -8.75 -5.84
CA LEU A 65 0.40 -7.46 -5.21
C LEU A 65 1.45 -7.58 -4.09
N VAL A 66 1.34 -8.59 -3.21
CA VAL A 66 2.33 -8.81 -2.15
C VAL A 66 3.71 -9.12 -2.75
N SER A 67 3.77 -9.98 -3.76
CA SER A 67 5.02 -10.32 -4.45
C SER A 67 5.65 -9.10 -5.13
N GLU A 68 4.85 -8.24 -5.74
CA GLU A 68 5.30 -6.98 -6.34
C GLU A 68 5.96 -6.08 -5.29
N LEU A 69 5.30 -5.87 -4.15
CA LEU A 69 5.78 -4.99 -3.08
C LEU A 69 7.03 -5.53 -2.38
N LEU A 70 7.13 -6.85 -2.18
CA LEU A 70 8.32 -7.49 -1.61
C LEU A 70 9.56 -7.29 -2.50
N ARG A 71 9.37 -7.26 -3.83
CA ARG A 71 10.43 -7.03 -4.81
C ARG A 71 10.80 -5.55 -4.92
N SER A 72 9.81 -4.67 -4.95
CA SER A 72 10.01 -3.26 -5.32
C SER A 72 10.14 -2.30 -4.14
N SER A 73 9.80 -2.71 -2.90
CA SER A 73 9.85 -1.84 -1.73
C SER A 73 10.64 -2.47 -0.58
N THR A 74 11.84 -1.96 -0.33
CA THR A 74 12.66 -2.32 0.85
C THR A 74 11.90 -2.10 2.17
N PRO A 75 11.23 -0.94 2.41
CA PRO A 75 10.48 -0.76 3.64
C PRO A 75 9.34 -1.77 3.81
N PHE A 76 8.62 -2.10 2.73
CA PHE A 76 7.58 -3.12 2.78
C PHE A 76 8.16 -4.49 3.17
N ARG A 77 9.30 -4.88 2.57
CA ARG A 77 9.99 -6.14 2.87
C ARG A 77 10.44 -6.23 4.33
N THR A 78 10.77 -5.11 4.97
CA THR A 78 11.12 -5.06 6.39
C THR A 78 9.89 -5.15 7.31
N MET A 79 8.80 -4.47 6.96
CA MET A 79 7.59 -4.40 7.81
C MET A 79 6.66 -5.61 7.64
N TRP A 80 6.61 -6.20 6.45
CA TRP A 80 5.73 -7.35 6.15
C TRP A 80 5.97 -8.62 6.98
N PRO A 81 7.20 -8.99 7.38
CA PRO A 81 7.42 -10.12 8.29
C PRO A 81 7.18 -9.75 9.77
N GLN A 82 7.20 -8.47 10.14
CA GLN A 82 7.00 -8.03 11.53
C GLN A 82 5.56 -8.27 11.97
N ARG A 83 5.37 -9.16 12.92
CA ARG A 83 4.08 -9.42 13.55
C ARG A 83 4.01 -8.53 14.80
N ASP A 84 3.59 -7.28 14.62
CA ASP A 84 3.02 -6.52 15.72
C ASP A 84 1.65 -7.11 16.09
#